data_AF-A0A9E0FHP2-F1
#
_entry.id   AF-A0A9E0FHP2-F1
#
_cell.length_a   1.000
_cell.length_b   1.000
_cell.length_c   1.000
_cell.angle_alpha   90.00
_cell.angle_beta   90.00
_cell.angle_gamma   90.00
#
_symmetry.space_group_name_H-M   'P 1'
#
loop_
_entity.id
_entity.type
_entity.pdbx_description
1 polymer ?
#
loop_
_entity_poly.entity_id
_entity_poly.type
_entity_poly.pdbx_seq_one_letter_code
_entity_poly.pdbx_strand_id
1 'polypeptide(L)'
;MREELVAVKVDHPLGSTDEDNPSVVYPINVGYVINDKDLEFKPVTDDQRVYLVGVDVAVDEYSGVLIAVARRRDDSGTVWVVAPENILYTKQQIEEMIYFKEQYYDSFIEMVDEEMWDAYDANENKLGFEVRRSMAKSLPEGVYHIVVMVYTVTKTGKVLTTQRSRNKTNSLKWEVTGGSIISGETPRTGAVRELLEETGIKKSPEDLIELYRYTDDARHCIYYGYLNVCDDEEHVKLQQGETMDYMYMPYEEFIDFIMSERFIPSEQRRFKLHSEHIVKQIKQACMVQ
;
A
#
# COMPACT_ATOMS: atom_id res chain seq x y z
N MET A 1 7.25 -8.03 -5.38
CA MET A 1 7.65 -6.83 -6.13
C MET A 1 8.83 -7.18 -7.00
N ARG A 2 8.76 -6.88 -8.29
CA ARG A 2 9.88 -7.06 -9.21
C ARG A 2 10.43 -5.64 -9.40
N GLU A 3 11.44 -5.30 -8.63
CA GLU A 3 12.08 -3.98 -8.75
C GLU A 3 12.67 -3.86 -10.16
N GLU A 4 12.16 -2.92 -10.94
CA GLU A 4 12.63 -2.68 -12.30
C GLU A 4 13.79 -1.69 -12.22
N LEU A 5 15.01 -2.22 -12.32
CA LEU A 5 16.22 -1.42 -12.34
C LEU A 5 16.37 -0.73 -13.70
N VAL A 6 16.51 0.59 -13.67
CA VAL A 6 16.65 1.45 -14.85
C VAL A 6 17.99 2.17 -14.79
N ALA A 7 18.78 2.03 -15.86
CA ALA A 7 20.00 2.79 -16.07
C ALA A 7 19.68 4.11 -16.80
N VAL A 8 20.16 5.21 -16.26
CA VAL A 8 19.80 6.58 -16.65
C VAL A 8 21.06 7.36 -16.97
N LYS A 9 21.09 8.04 -18.11
CA LYS A 9 22.11 9.02 -18.48
C LYS A 9 21.56 10.42 -18.26
N VAL A 10 22.28 11.22 -17.50
CA VAL A 10 21.86 12.56 -17.08
C VAL A 10 22.35 13.58 -18.10
N ASP A 11 21.43 14.39 -18.62
CA ASP A 11 21.73 15.54 -19.49
C ASP A 11 21.39 16.88 -18.82
N HIS A 12 20.62 16.86 -17.72
CA HIS A 12 20.36 18.02 -16.87
C HIS A 12 20.71 17.68 -15.41
N PRO A 13 21.97 17.85 -14.99
CA PRO A 13 22.39 17.52 -13.63
C PRO A 13 21.78 18.47 -12.60
N LEU A 14 21.66 18.01 -11.36
CA LEU A 14 21.17 18.81 -10.23
C LEU A 14 21.91 20.16 -10.17
N GLY A 15 21.14 21.25 -10.11
CA GLY A 15 21.63 22.62 -10.08
C GLY A 15 21.93 23.24 -11.44
N SER A 16 21.77 22.50 -12.55
CA SER A 16 21.83 23.08 -13.89
C SER A 16 20.65 24.00 -14.16
N THR A 17 20.79 24.87 -15.16
CA THR A 17 19.70 25.73 -15.66
C THR A 17 19.15 25.18 -16.95
N ASP A 18 17.86 25.39 -17.17
CA ASP A 18 17.21 25.11 -18.45
C ASP A 18 17.73 26.03 -19.56
N GLU A 19 18.09 25.46 -20.72
CA GLU A 19 18.68 26.19 -21.84
C GLU A 19 17.70 27.24 -22.43
N ASP A 20 16.41 26.90 -22.47
CA ASP A 20 15.36 27.78 -23.00
C ASP A 20 14.84 28.75 -21.93
N ASN A 21 14.99 28.41 -20.65
CA ASN A 21 14.60 29.26 -19.53
C ASN A 21 15.62 29.26 -18.37
N PRO A 22 16.64 30.13 -18.41
CA PRO A 22 17.68 30.19 -17.38
C PRO A 22 17.20 30.49 -15.96
N SER A 23 15.95 30.91 -15.77
CA SER A 23 15.35 31.10 -14.44
C SER A 23 14.90 29.79 -13.78
N VAL A 24 14.78 28.70 -14.55
CA VAL A 24 14.45 27.38 -14.05
C VAL A 24 15.75 26.63 -13.75
N VAL A 25 16.02 26.46 -12.45
CA VAL A 25 17.10 25.62 -11.95
C VAL A 25 16.54 24.23 -11.67
N TYR A 26 17.21 23.19 -12.15
CA TYR A 26 16.83 21.80 -11.92
C TYR A 26 17.13 21.42 -10.46
N PRO A 27 16.11 21.17 -9.60
CA PRO A 27 16.33 20.79 -8.21
C PRO A 27 16.69 19.30 -8.04
N ILE A 28 16.60 18.53 -9.13
CA ILE A 28 16.89 17.10 -9.21
C ILE A 28 17.64 16.81 -10.52
N ASN A 29 18.29 15.64 -10.62
CA ASN A 29 18.89 15.20 -11.88
C ASN A 29 17.80 14.75 -12.87
N VAL A 30 17.93 15.11 -14.14
CA VAL A 30 17.03 14.71 -15.22
C VAL A 30 17.83 14.16 -16.39
N GLY A 31 17.30 13.11 -17.01
CA GLY A 31 18.01 12.35 -18.03
C GLY A 31 17.11 11.52 -18.90
N TYR A 32 17.68 10.48 -19.49
CA TYR A 32 17.00 9.49 -20.34
C TYR A 32 17.50 8.07 -20.08
N VAL A 33 16.67 7.07 -20.41
CA VAL A 33 16.99 5.65 -20.23
C VAL A 33 18.07 5.19 -21.23
N ILE A 34 19.09 4.46 -20.75
CA ILE A 34 20.23 3.99 -21.56
C ILE A 34 19.96 2.65 -22.26
N ASN A 35 19.12 1.76 -21.69
CA ASN A 35 19.00 0.38 -22.15
C ASN A 35 17.54 -0.09 -22.25
N ASP A 36 16.96 0.09 -23.43
CA ASP A 36 15.54 -0.09 -23.74
C ASP A 36 15.23 -1.48 -24.36
N LYS A 37 16.01 -2.53 -24.09
CA LYS A 37 15.86 -3.82 -24.83
C LYS A 37 14.96 -4.87 -24.16
N ASP A 38 14.62 -4.73 -22.88
CA ASP A 38 13.86 -5.75 -22.12
C ASP A 38 12.56 -5.23 -21.48
N LEU A 39 12.15 -3.99 -21.76
CA LEU A 39 10.99 -3.36 -21.09
C LEU A 39 9.74 -3.42 -21.98
N GLU A 40 8.68 -4.07 -21.50
CA GLU A 40 7.48 -4.46 -22.28
C GLU A 40 6.55 -3.27 -22.66
N PHE A 41 6.92 -2.04 -22.29
CA PHE A 41 6.13 -0.83 -22.59
C PHE A 41 6.78 -0.04 -23.74
N LYS A 42 6.42 -0.30 -25.01
CA LYS A 42 6.89 0.50 -26.15
C LYS A 42 5.77 1.02 -27.07
N PRO A 43 5.92 2.28 -27.49
CA PRO A 43 6.49 2.59 -28.80
C PRO A 43 7.86 3.27 -28.69
N VAL A 44 8.73 2.99 -29.67
CA VAL A 44 10.09 3.53 -29.81
C VAL A 44 10.03 5.04 -30.11
N THR A 45 10.53 5.86 -29.19
CA THR A 45 11.11 7.18 -29.51
C THR A 45 12.43 7.33 -28.75
N ASP A 46 13.36 8.09 -29.32
CA ASP A 46 14.81 7.97 -29.03
C ASP A 46 15.27 8.32 -27.61
N ASP A 47 14.45 8.88 -26.70
CA ASP A 47 14.90 9.22 -25.33
C ASP A 47 13.75 9.20 -24.30
N GLN A 48 13.41 8.04 -23.72
CA GLN A 48 12.47 7.96 -22.59
C GLN A 48 13.01 8.80 -21.41
N ARG A 49 12.37 9.93 -21.12
CA ARG A 49 12.78 10.89 -20.08
C ARG A 49 12.65 10.33 -18.67
N VAL A 50 13.56 10.76 -17.79
CA VAL A 50 13.62 10.31 -16.39
C VAL A 50 13.86 11.48 -15.43
N TYR A 51 13.07 11.55 -14.36
CA TYR A 51 13.34 12.31 -13.15
C TYR A 51 14.03 11.42 -12.12
N LEU A 52 15.23 11.80 -11.64
CA LEU A 52 15.94 11.08 -10.58
C LEU A 52 15.69 11.76 -9.23
N VAL A 53 14.86 11.15 -8.39
CA VAL A 53 14.52 11.67 -7.06
C VAL A 53 15.40 11.03 -5.98
N GLY A 54 15.77 11.80 -4.95
CA GLY A 54 16.60 11.29 -3.84
C GLY A 54 18.10 11.15 -4.12
N VAL A 55 18.58 11.66 -5.26
CA VAL A 55 20.01 11.73 -5.60
C VAL A 55 20.48 13.17 -5.44
N ASP A 56 20.96 13.50 -4.23
CA ASP A 56 21.28 14.88 -3.81
C ASP A 56 22.67 15.38 -4.29
N VAL A 57 23.21 14.76 -5.34
CA VAL A 57 24.46 15.15 -6.00
C VAL A 57 24.28 15.14 -7.51
N ALA A 58 24.98 16.02 -8.21
CA ALA A 58 25.06 15.98 -9.68
C ALA A 58 25.80 14.71 -10.11
N VAL A 59 25.23 13.97 -11.07
CA VAL A 59 25.78 12.72 -11.60
C VAL A 59 25.69 12.69 -13.12
N ASP A 60 26.60 11.95 -13.78
CA ASP A 60 26.58 11.75 -15.24
C ASP A 60 25.69 10.56 -15.64
N GLU A 61 25.71 9.49 -14.84
CA GLU A 61 24.91 8.28 -15.01
C GLU A 61 24.46 7.76 -13.65
N TYR A 62 23.29 7.12 -13.59
CA TYR A 62 22.74 6.54 -12.37
C TYR A 62 21.90 5.29 -12.67
N SER A 63 21.98 4.29 -11.80
CA SER A 63 21.08 3.13 -11.84
C SER A 63 20.20 3.15 -10.60
N GLY A 64 18.88 3.10 -10.79
CA GLY A 64 17.91 3.12 -9.71
C GLY A 64 16.66 2.32 -10.04
N VAL A 65 15.68 2.33 -9.14
CA VAL A 65 14.42 1.62 -9.30
C VAL A 65 13.38 2.57 -9.89
N LEU A 66 12.65 2.12 -10.92
CA LEU A 66 11.48 2.81 -11.45
C LEU A 66 10.34 2.74 -10.44
N ILE A 67 9.96 3.87 -9.84
CA ILE A 67 8.95 3.92 -8.78
C ILE A 67 7.61 4.52 -9.23
N ALA A 68 7.62 5.38 -10.25
CA ALA A 68 6.41 5.98 -10.80
C ALA A 68 6.60 6.44 -12.25
N VAL A 69 5.48 6.76 -12.90
CA VAL A 69 5.39 7.36 -14.23
C VAL A 69 4.53 8.62 -14.13
N ALA A 70 5.08 9.76 -14.52
CA ALA A 70 4.33 10.98 -14.79
C ALA A 70 3.72 10.88 -16.20
N ARG A 71 2.39 10.90 -16.27
CA ARG A 71 1.64 10.90 -17.53
C ARG A 71 1.03 12.27 -17.77
N ARG A 72 1.22 12.81 -18.96
CA ARG A 72 0.64 14.08 -19.40
C ARG A 72 -0.63 13.80 -20.20
N ARG A 73 -1.68 14.57 -19.98
CA ARG A 73 -2.95 14.47 -20.73
C ARG A 73 -2.94 15.36 -21.97
N ASP A 74 -2.18 16.44 -21.89
CA ASP A 74 -1.98 17.46 -22.92
C ASP A 74 -0.75 17.21 -23.80
N ASP A 75 0.04 16.19 -23.48
CA ASP A 75 1.23 15.77 -24.22
C ASP A 75 1.28 14.23 -24.27
N SER A 76 1.74 13.68 -25.40
CA SER A 76 1.88 12.23 -25.59
C SER A 76 3.08 11.63 -24.84
N GLY A 77 3.96 12.46 -24.29
CA GLY A 77 5.13 12.02 -23.53
C GLY A 77 4.81 11.50 -22.12
N THR A 78 5.48 10.42 -21.74
CA THR A 78 5.56 9.95 -20.35
C THR A 78 6.95 10.21 -19.78
N VAL A 79 7.05 10.59 -18.51
CA VAL A 79 8.34 10.75 -17.82
C VAL A 79 8.42 9.76 -16.68
N TRP A 80 9.50 8.99 -16.62
CA TRP A 80 9.73 8.01 -15.57
C TRP A 80 10.30 8.68 -14.32
N VAL A 81 9.95 8.17 -13.15
CA VAL A 81 10.50 8.60 -11.87
C VAL A 81 11.32 7.46 -11.30
N VAL A 82 12.63 7.69 -11.17
CA VAL A 82 13.60 6.69 -10.70
C VAL A 82 14.21 7.16 -9.38
N ALA A 83 14.36 6.25 -8.43
CA ALA A 83 14.88 6.53 -7.10
C ALA A 83 15.97 5.52 -6.67
N PRO A 84 16.79 5.85 -5.64
CA PRO A 84 17.64 4.87 -4.99
C PRO A 84 16.85 3.67 -4.45
N GLU A 85 17.49 2.50 -4.44
CA GLU A 85 16.93 1.29 -3.85
C GLU A 85 16.57 1.50 -2.36
N ASN A 86 15.51 0.84 -1.91
CA ASN A 86 15.05 0.86 -0.51
C ASN A 86 14.57 2.22 0.04
N ILE A 87 14.33 3.22 -0.82
CA ILE A 87 13.69 4.47 -0.41
C ILE A 87 12.24 4.50 -0.91
N LEU A 88 11.30 4.59 0.02
CA LEU A 88 9.88 4.68 -0.28
C LEU A 88 9.44 6.14 -0.38
N TYR A 89 8.77 6.46 -1.49
CA TYR A 89 8.15 7.76 -1.71
C TYR A 89 6.63 7.61 -1.80
N THR A 90 5.92 8.50 -1.11
CA THR A 90 4.49 8.69 -1.35
C THR A 90 4.29 9.42 -2.67
N LYS A 91 3.12 9.20 -3.30
CA LYS A 91 2.73 9.93 -4.52
C LYS A 91 2.85 11.45 -4.36
N GLN A 92 2.43 12.00 -3.22
CA GLN A 92 2.52 13.44 -2.94
C GLN A 92 3.98 13.93 -2.91
N GLN A 93 4.90 13.18 -2.28
CA GLN A 93 6.32 13.54 -2.27
C GLN A 93 6.90 13.59 -3.69
N ILE A 94 6.53 12.62 -4.54
CA ILE A 94 6.94 12.60 -5.94
C ILE A 94 6.39 13.82 -6.67
N GLU A 95 5.09 14.11 -6.54
CA GLU A 95 4.42 15.26 -7.15
C GLU A 95 5.12 16.57 -6.75
N GLU A 96 5.47 16.75 -5.48
CA GLU A 96 6.20 17.93 -4.99
C GLU A 96 7.61 18.04 -5.58
N MET A 97 8.35 16.92 -5.67
CA MET A 97 9.73 16.91 -6.19
C MET A 97 9.83 17.23 -7.68
N ILE A 98 8.86 16.78 -8.48
CA ILE A 98 8.87 16.99 -9.93
C ILE A 98 8.05 18.21 -10.37
N TYR A 99 7.35 18.88 -9.43
CA TYR A 99 6.50 20.03 -9.69
C TYR A 99 7.21 21.13 -10.49
N PHE A 100 8.52 21.32 -10.28
CA PHE A 100 9.32 22.35 -10.96
C PHE A 100 9.20 22.30 -12.50
N LYS A 101 8.98 21.12 -13.11
CA LYS A 101 8.62 20.99 -14.52
C LYS A 101 7.18 20.58 -14.75
N GLU A 102 6.65 19.67 -13.95
CA GLU A 102 5.30 19.15 -14.19
C GLU A 102 4.19 20.19 -13.96
N GLN A 103 4.47 21.32 -13.29
CA GLN A 103 3.55 22.46 -13.17
C GLN A 103 3.15 23.09 -14.52
N TYR A 104 3.93 22.85 -15.58
CA TYR A 104 3.68 23.39 -16.91
C TYR A 104 2.85 22.44 -17.80
N TYR A 105 2.44 21.28 -17.27
CA TYR A 105 1.67 20.26 -17.99
C TYR A 105 0.41 19.87 -17.20
N ASP A 106 -0.63 19.40 -17.89
CA ASP A 106 -1.74 18.66 -17.25
C ASP A 106 -1.30 17.21 -17.01
N SER A 107 -0.52 17.01 -15.94
CA SER A 107 0.07 15.72 -15.60
C SER A 107 -0.57 15.05 -14.38
N PHE A 108 -0.42 13.73 -14.29
CA PHE A 108 -0.73 12.96 -13.09
C PHE A 108 0.31 11.85 -12.87
N ILE A 109 0.50 11.47 -11.60
CA ILE A 109 1.42 10.40 -11.22
C ILE A 109 0.72 9.05 -11.09
N GLU A 110 1.30 8.04 -11.73
CA GLU A 110 0.97 6.63 -11.64
C GLU A 110 2.14 5.90 -10.97
N MET A 111 1.92 5.25 -9.83
CA MET A 111 2.98 4.48 -9.16
C MET A 111 3.17 3.16 -9.91
N VAL A 112 4.42 2.69 -10.08
CA VAL A 112 4.71 1.47 -10.84
C VAL A 112 4.25 0.21 -10.11
N ASP A 113 4.44 0.17 -8.80
CA ASP A 113 3.92 -0.89 -7.92
C ASP A 113 2.56 -0.50 -7.31
N GLU A 114 1.69 0.16 -8.08
CA GLU A 114 0.34 0.47 -7.59
C GLU A 114 -0.48 -0.82 -7.44
N GLU A 115 -0.97 -1.09 -6.22
CA GLU A 115 -1.91 -2.17 -5.99
C GLU A 115 -3.15 -2.01 -6.89
N MET A 116 -3.42 -3.08 -7.64
CA MET A 116 -4.64 -3.25 -8.42
C MET A 116 -5.60 -4.14 -7.65
N TRP A 117 -6.86 -3.74 -7.54
CA TRP A 117 -7.91 -4.50 -6.87
C TRP A 117 -8.98 -4.89 -7.90
N ASP A 118 -9.47 -6.12 -7.84
CA ASP A 118 -10.68 -6.50 -8.58
C ASP A 118 -11.86 -5.60 -8.13
N ALA A 119 -12.66 -5.11 -9.08
CA ALA A 119 -13.88 -4.36 -8.79
C ALA A 119 -15.07 -5.30 -8.57
N TYR A 120 -15.86 -5.03 -7.52
CA TYR A 120 -17.02 -5.82 -7.13
C TYR A 120 -18.29 -4.96 -7.04
N ASP A 121 -19.46 -5.57 -7.18
CA ASP A 121 -20.72 -4.99 -6.69
C ASP A 121 -20.89 -5.24 -5.17
N ALA A 122 -21.95 -4.69 -4.57
CA ALA A 122 -22.24 -4.86 -3.13
C ALA A 122 -22.48 -6.31 -2.69
N ASN A 123 -22.79 -7.20 -3.65
CA ASN A 123 -23.02 -8.62 -3.43
C ASN A 123 -21.74 -9.46 -3.68
N GLU A 124 -20.60 -8.82 -3.97
CA GLU A 124 -19.32 -9.46 -4.30
C GLU A 124 -19.31 -10.20 -5.65
N ASN A 125 -20.18 -9.80 -6.58
CA ASN A 125 -20.00 -10.22 -7.96
C ASN A 125 -18.89 -9.37 -8.59
N LYS A 126 -17.91 -10.02 -9.22
CA LYS A 126 -16.88 -9.31 -10.01
C LYS A 126 -17.52 -8.52 -11.14
N LEU A 127 -17.13 -7.26 -11.30
CA LEU A 127 -17.59 -6.37 -12.36
C LEU A 127 -16.78 -6.49 -13.66
N GLY A 128 -15.67 -7.25 -13.64
CA GLY A 128 -14.86 -7.53 -14.83
C GLY A 128 -13.84 -6.44 -15.18
N PHE A 129 -13.56 -5.51 -14.25
CA PHE A 129 -12.48 -4.54 -14.38
C PHE A 129 -11.76 -4.39 -13.04
N GLU A 130 -10.59 -3.76 -13.06
CA GLU A 130 -9.76 -3.51 -11.88
C GLU A 130 -9.75 -2.02 -11.52
N VAL A 131 -9.55 -1.73 -10.24
CA VAL A 131 -9.39 -0.37 -9.71
C VAL A 131 -8.03 -0.22 -9.05
N ARG A 132 -7.46 0.97 -9.19
CA ARG A 132 -6.20 1.34 -8.55
C ARG A 132 -6.42 1.72 -7.09
N ARG A 133 -5.51 1.33 -6.19
CA ARG A 133 -5.54 1.75 -4.78
C ARG A 133 -5.67 3.26 -4.58
N SER A 134 -5.03 4.08 -5.42
CA SER A 134 -5.15 5.55 -5.31
C SER A 134 -6.58 6.06 -5.50
N MET A 135 -7.47 5.28 -6.14
CA MET A 135 -8.87 5.61 -6.35
C MET A 135 -9.78 5.21 -5.18
N ALA A 136 -9.24 4.63 -4.10
CA ALA A 136 -10.03 4.10 -2.98
C ALA A 136 -11.04 5.10 -2.37
N LYS A 137 -10.75 6.40 -2.43
CA LYS A 137 -11.63 7.47 -1.90
C LYS A 137 -12.61 8.05 -2.93
N SER A 138 -12.53 7.62 -4.19
CA SER A 138 -13.27 8.16 -5.32
C SER A 138 -13.80 7.05 -6.23
N LEU A 139 -14.07 5.88 -5.66
CA LEU A 139 -14.70 4.79 -6.40
C LEU A 139 -16.12 5.21 -6.84
N PRO A 140 -16.56 4.81 -8.05
CA PRO A 140 -17.93 5.10 -8.50
C PRO A 140 -18.99 4.45 -7.59
N GLU A 141 -20.19 5.03 -7.57
CA GLU A 141 -21.36 4.44 -6.91
C GLU A 141 -21.59 3.00 -7.40
N GLY A 142 -21.83 2.08 -6.46
CA GLY A 142 -22.03 0.67 -6.77
C GLY A 142 -20.75 -0.14 -7.02
N VAL A 143 -19.57 0.48 -6.99
CA VAL A 143 -18.27 -0.20 -7.13
C VAL A 143 -17.61 -0.36 -5.77
N TYR A 144 -17.14 -1.56 -5.47
CA TYR A 144 -16.56 -1.96 -4.19
C TYR A 144 -15.22 -2.66 -4.40
N HIS A 145 -14.37 -2.63 -3.38
CA HIS A 145 -13.20 -3.51 -3.25
C HIS A 145 -13.28 -4.30 -1.92
N ILE A 146 -12.52 -5.38 -1.82
CA ILE A 146 -12.52 -6.24 -0.63
C ILE A 146 -11.35 -5.89 0.29
N VAL A 147 -11.64 -5.78 1.58
CA VAL A 147 -10.66 -5.52 2.64
C VAL A 147 -10.72 -6.65 3.67
N VAL A 148 -9.57 -7.14 4.10
CA VAL A 148 -9.45 -8.25 5.05
C VAL A 148 -8.86 -7.77 6.37
N MET A 149 -9.35 -8.33 7.47
CA MET A 149 -8.84 -8.09 8.83
C MET A 149 -8.54 -9.43 9.49
N VAL A 150 -7.42 -9.55 10.18
CA VAL A 150 -6.98 -10.78 10.86
C VAL A 150 -6.78 -10.54 12.34
N TYR A 151 -7.70 -11.06 13.15
CA TYR A 151 -7.58 -11.14 14.60
C TYR A 151 -6.66 -12.33 14.92
N THR A 152 -5.39 -12.06 15.21
CA THR A 152 -4.46 -13.10 15.67
C THR A 152 -4.54 -13.22 17.18
N VAL A 153 -4.88 -14.41 17.67
CA VAL A 153 -4.99 -14.70 19.10
C VAL A 153 -4.12 -15.88 19.51
N THR A 154 -3.52 -15.82 20.69
CA THR A 154 -2.83 -16.95 21.30
C THR A 154 -3.84 -17.84 22.04
N LYS A 155 -3.56 -19.13 22.21
CA LYS A 155 -4.36 -20.02 23.06
C LYS A 155 -4.43 -19.55 24.51
N THR A 156 -3.44 -18.77 24.96
CA THR A 156 -3.42 -18.12 26.27
C THR A 156 -4.33 -16.89 26.37
N GLY A 157 -5.03 -16.52 25.28
CA GLY A 157 -6.02 -15.46 25.26
C GLY A 157 -5.45 -14.06 25.05
N LYS A 158 -4.27 -13.93 24.44
CA LYS A 158 -3.71 -12.63 24.04
C LYS A 158 -3.99 -12.34 22.58
N VAL A 159 -4.34 -11.10 22.25
CA VAL A 159 -4.61 -10.60 20.91
C VAL A 159 -3.42 -9.79 20.42
N LEU A 160 -2.95 -10.08 19.20
CA LEU A 160 -1.95 -9.26 18.51
C LEU A 160 -2.62 -8.03 17.90
N THR A 161 -2.04 -6.87 18.16
CA THR A 161 -2.36 -5.62 17.45
C THR A 161 -1.07 -4.96 16.97
N THR A 162 -1.14 -4.26 15.84
CA THR A 162 -0.02 -3.53 15.24
C THR A 162 -0.28 -2.03 15.28
N GLN A 163 0.78 -1.24 15.34
CA GLN A 163 0.72 0.21 15.23
C GLN A 163 1.12 0.66 13.84
N ARG A 164 0.31 1.54 13.25
CA ARG A 164 0.53 2.09 11.92
C ARG A 164 1.76 2.98 11.87
N SER A 165 2.52 2.81 10.81
CA SER A 165 3.64 3.67 10.42
C SER A 165 3.25 5.15 10.40
N ARG A 166 4.25 6.01 10.64
CA ARG A 166 4.08 7.46 10.61
C ARG A 166 3.59 7.99 9.27
N ASN A 167 3.92 7.28 8.19
CA ASN A 167 3.66 7.70 6.82
C ASN A 167 2.29 7.26 6.29
N LYS A 168 1.50 6.49 7.07
CA LYS A 168 0.15 6.08 6.70
C LYS A 168 -0.90 7.12 7.14
N THR A 169 -2.05 7.12 6.48
CA THR A 169 -3.26 7.75 7.02
C THR A 169 -3.63 7.12 8.37
N ASN A 170 -4.21 7.90 9.28
CA ASN A 170 -4.41 7.49 10.69
C ASN A 170 -3.08 7.04 11.35
N SER A 171 -2.02 7.80 11.07
CA SER A 171 -0.67 7.64 11.63
C SER A 171 -0.68 7.37 13.13
N LEU A 172 0.16 6.44 13.59
CA LEU A 172 0.33 6.04 15.00
C LEU A 172 -0.90 5.42 15.68
N LYS A 173 -2.02 5.25 14.98
CA LYS A 173 -3.15 4.48 15.49
C LYS A 173 -2.86 2.98 15.45
N TRP A 174 -3.55 2.25 16.31
CA TRP A 174 -3.49 0.81 16.42
C TRP A 174 -4.62 0.17 15.60
N GLU A 175 -4.36 -1.02 15.07
CA GLU A 175 -5.30 -1.85 14.31
C GLU A 175 -4.99 -3.34 14.53
N VAL A 176 -5.91 -4.21 14.15
CA VAL A 176 -5.53 -5.59 13.83
C VAL A 176 -4.97 -5.64 12.42
N THR A 177 -4.10 -6.61 12.14
CA THR A 177 -3.49 -6.78 10.81
C THR A 177 -4.53 -6.85 9.71
N GLY A 178 -4.31 -6.14 8.61
CA GLY A 178 -5.27 -6.15 7.51
C GLY A 178 -4.97 -5.14 6.40
N GLY A 179 -5.62 -5.34 5.27
CA GLY A 179 -5.41 -4.55 4.06
C GLY A 179 -6.39 -4.94 2.96
N SER A 180 -6.29 -4.28 1.82
CA SER A 180 -7.08 -4.63 0.64
C SER A 180 -6.52 -5.87 -0.01
N ILE A 181 -7.37 -6.74 -0.54
CA ILE A 181 -6.87 -7.85 -1.36
C ILE A 181 -6.42 -7.32 -2.72
N ILE A 182 -5.39 -7.92 -3.30
CA ILE A 182 -4.93 -7.57 -4.66
C ILE A 182 -5.72 -8.38 -5.70
N SER A 183 -5.71 -7.90 -6.95
CA SER A 183 -6.39 -8.55 -8.07
C SER A 183 -5.98 -10.02 -8.20
N GLY A 184 -6.99 -10.88 -8.36
CA GLY A 184 -6.82 -12.33 -8.45
C GLY A 184 -6.76 -13.05 -7.10
N GLU A 185 -6.65 -12.36 -5.97
CA GLU A 185 -6.73 -12.99 -4.65
C GLU A 185 -8.17 -13.37 -4.27
N THR A 186 -8.27 -14.42 -3.46
CA THR A 186 -9.46 -14.64 -2.62
C THR A 186 -9.32 -13.87 -1.31
N PRO A 187 -10.43 -13.57 -0.60
CA PRO A 187 -10.36 -12.96 0.73
C PRO A 187 -9.43 -13.69 1.71
N ARG A 188 -9.41 -15.03 1.73
CA ARG A 188 -8.52 -15.80 2.62
C ARG A 188 -7.06 -15.70 2.23
N THR A 189 -6.74 -15.77 0.93
CA THR A 189 -5.34 -15.67 0.47
C THR A 189 -4.78 -14.27 0.73
N GLY A 190 -5.58 -13.21 0.51
CA GLY A 190 -5.20 -11.85 0.86
C GLY A 190 -4.98 -11.68 2.36
N ALA A 191 -5.84 -12.27 3.21
CA ALA A 191 -5.66 -12.24 4.66
C ALA A 191 -4.35 -12.88 5.13
N VAL A 192 -3.96 -14.00 4.52
CA VAL A 192 -2.67 -14.65 4.78
C VAL A 192 -1.50 -13.80 4.30
N ARG A 193 -1.60 -13.17 3.12
CA ARG A 193 -0.58 -12.25 2.60
C ARG A 193 -0.37 -11.07 3.54
N GLU A 194 -1.43 -10.36 3.90
CA GLU A 194 -1.37 -9.21 4.82
C GLU A 194 -0.79 -9.60 6.17
N LEU A 195 -1.19 -10.76 6.71
CA LEU A 195 -0.62 -11.28 7.95
C LEU A 195 0.89 -11.50 7.83
N LEU A 196 1.34 -12.12 6.74
CA LEU A 196 2.75 -12.37 6.49
C LEU A 196 3.55 -11.07 6.27
N GLU A 197 3.01 -10.13 5.50
CA GLU A 197 3.67 -8.88 5.15
C GLU A 197 3.82 -8.00 6.40
N GLU A 198 2.74 -7.71 7.12
CA GLU A 198 2.77 -6.75 8.23
C GLU A 198 3.41 -7.30 9.51
N THR A 199 3.43 -8.62 9.70
CA THR A 199 3.85 -9.26 10.96
C THR A 199 4.89 -10.37 10.81
N GLY A 200 5.14 -10.88 9.61
CA GLY A 200 6.00 -12.04 9.39
C GLY A 200 5.37 -13.40 9.75
N ILE A 201 4.14 -13.43 10.27
CA ILE A 201 3.46 -14.67 10.68
C ILE A 201 2.97 -15.40 9.43
N LYS A 202 3.48 -16.61 9.22
CA LYS A 202 3.12 -17.46 8.07
C LYS A 202 2.02 -18.44 8.44
N LYS A 203 0.91 -18.42 7.70
CA LYS A 203 -0.22 -19.37 7.81
C LYS A 203 -0.66 -19.85 6.44
N SER A 204 -1.50 -20.87 6.40
CA SER A 204 -2.20 -21.31 5.20
C SER A 204 -3.64 -20.77 5.21
N PRO A 205 -4.29 -20.54 4.05
CA PRO A 205 -5.67 -20.04 3.98
C PRO A 205 -6.70 -20.89 4.76
N GLU A 206 -6.42 -22.18 4.92
CA GLU A 206 -7.24 -23.15 5.64
C GLU A 206 -7.14 -23.00 7.17
N ASP A 207 -6.04 -22.40 7.66
CA ASP A 207 -5.83 -22.14 9.09
C ASP A 207 -6.69 -20.99 9.61
N LEU A 208 -7.20 -20.13 8.70
CA LEU A 208 -8.02 -18.99 9.05
C LEU A 208 -9.49 -19.39 9.25
N ILE A 209 -10.06 -18.96 10.36
CA ILE A 209 -11.49 -19.11 10.69
C ILE A 209 -12.20 -17.82 10.32
N GLU A 210 -13.23 -17.88 9.49
CA GLU A 210 -14.02 -16.69 9.15
C GLU A 210 -14.86 -16.24 10.34
N LEU A 211 -14.79 -14.95 10.67
CA LEU A 211 -15.52 -14.32 11.77
C LEU A 211 -16.75 -13.57 11.28
N TYR A 212 -16.58 -12.74 10.26
CA TYR A 212 -17.68 -11.93 9.75
C TYR A 212 -17.43 -11.49 8.30
N ARG A 213 -18.53 -11.12 7.64
CA ARG A 213 -18.54 -10.40 6.37
C ARG A 213 -19.45 -9.18 6.51
N TYR A 214 -18.99 -8.02 6.04
CA TYR A 214 -19.71 -6.76 6.21
C TYR A 214 -19.51 -5.81 5.02
N THR A 215 -20.59 -5.42 4.36
CA THR A 215 -20.57 -4.42 3.27
C THR A 215 -20.77 -3.02 3.86
N ASP A 216 -19.87 -2.09 3.54
CA ASP A 216 -19.92 -0.67 3.94
C ASP A 216 -20.08 0.20 2.70
N ASP A 217 -21.33 0.49 2.33
CA ASP A 217 -21.69 1.29 1.14
C ASP A 217 -21.03 2.68 1.16
N ALA A 218 -20.94 3.30 2.34
CA ALA A 218 -20.34 4.63 2.48
C ALA A 218 -18.82 4.63 2.24
N ARG A 219 -18.17 3.47 2.32
CA ARG A 219 -16.72 3.31 2.08
C ARG A 219 -16.39 2.56 0.81
N HIS A 220 -17.38 2.06 0.07
CA HIS A 220 -17.15 1.23 -1.11
C HIS A 220 -16.26 0.01 -0.79
N CYS A 221 -16.49 -0.61 0.38
CA CYS A 221 -15.71 -1.75 0.86
C CYS A 221 -16.60 -2.93 1.24
N ILE A 222 -16.13 -4.15 0.96
CA ILE A 222 -16.63 -5.39 1.55
C ILE A 222 -15.55 -5.91 2.50
N TYR A 223 -15.86 -5.98 3.79
CA TYR A 223 -14.93 -6.42 4.82
C TYR A 223 -15.09 -7.90 5.12
N TYR A 224 -13.95 -8.59 5.19
CA TYR A 224 -13.82 -9.93 5.75
C TYR A 224 -13.03 -9.89 7.04
N GLY A 225 -13.58 -10.45 8.11
CA GLY A 225 -12.86 -10.68 9.36
C GLY A 225 -12.47 -12.14 9.48
N TYR A 226 -11.20 -12.40 9.81
CA TYR A 226 -10.66 -13.73 10.08
C TYR A 226 -10.06 -13.82 11.48
N LEU A 227 -10.07 -15.02 12.04
CA LEU A 227 -9.38 -15.41 13.26
C LEU A 227 -8.23 -16.33 12.90
N ASN A 228 -7.04 -15.98 13.38
CA ASN A 228 -5.86 -16.84 13.37
C ASN A 228 -5.55 -17.23 14.82
N VAL A 229 -5.37 -18.53 15.08
CA VAL A 229 -5.07 -19.04 16.42
C VAL A 229 -3.64 -19.55 16.46
N CYS A 230 -2.83 -19.01 17.37
CA CYS A 230 -1.44 -19.41 17.62
C CYS A 230 -1.34 -20.11 18.97
N ASP A 231 -0.38 -21.02 19.12
CA ASP A 231 -0.15 -21.70 20.41
C ASP A 231 0.34 -20.72 21.48
N ASP A 232 1.25 -19.83 21.11
CA ASP A 232 1.81 -18.77 21.96
C ASP A 232 2.07 -17.50 21.12
N GLU A 233 2.66 -16.47 21.73
CA GLU A 233 3.12 -15.26 21.06
C GLU A 233 4.17 -15.61 19.99
N GLU A 234 3.93 -15.17 18.75
CA GLU A 234 4.85 -15.37 17.63
C GLU A 234 5.86 -14.21 17.57
N HIS A 235 7.06 -14.48 17.05
CA HIS A 235 8.03 -13.42 16.81
C HIS A 235 7.57 -12.55 15.62
N VAL A 236 7.13 -11.33 15.92
CA VAL A 236 6.64 -10.38 14.92
C VAL A 236 7.80 -9.66 14.23
N LYS A 237 7.83 -9.73 12.91
CA LYS A 237 8.71 -8.92 12.05
C LYS A 237 7.87 -7.87 11.34
N LEU A 238 8.00 -6.62 11.76
CA LEU A 238 7.25 -5.50 11.21
C LEU A 238 7.75 -5.09 9.82
N GLN A 239 6.83 -4.65 8.98
CA GLN A 239 7.11 -4.13 7.66
C GLN A 239 7.37 -2.62 7.72
N GLN A 240 8.60 -2.24 7.42
CA GLN A 240 8.99 -0.83 7.35
C GLN A 240 8.08 -0.07 6.37
N GLY A 241 7.54 1.07 6.81
CA GLY A 241 6.61 1.89 6.02
C GLY A 241 5.14 1.55 6.26
N GLU A 242 4.82 0.33 6.70
CA GLU A 242 3.45 -0.12 6.96
C GLU A 242 3.13 -0.17 8.47
N THR A 243 3.92 -0.94 9.23
CA THR A 243 3.77 -1.12 10.68
C THR A 243 5.05 -0.72 11.41
N MET A 244 4.93 -0.22 12.65
CA MET A 244 6.08 0.32 13.40
C MET A 244 6.17 -0.11 14.87
N ASP A 245 5.11 -0.71 15.41
CA ASP A 245 5.12 -1.33 16.72
C ASP A 245 4.08 -2.47 16.77
N TYR A 246 4.16 -3.35 17.75
CA TYR A 246 3.15 -4.37 18.01
C TYR A 246 3.01 -4.66 19.50
N MET A 247 1.86 -5.21 19.88
CA MET A 247 1.63 -5.70 21.23
C MET A 247 0.69 -6.90 21.22
N TYR A 248 1.02 -7.88 22.06
CA TYR A 248 0.10 -8.91 22.49
C TYR A 248 -0.54 -8.46 23.81
N MET A 249 -1.87 -8.41 23.88
CA MET A 249 -2.57 -8.02 25.11
C MET A 249 -3.69 -9.01 25.45
N PRO A 250 -3.97 -9.24 26.74
CA PRO A 250 -5.10 -10.06 27.14
C PRO A 250 -6.40 -9.61 26.47
N TYR A 251 -7.26 -10.56 26.12
CA TYR A 251 -8.50 -10.30 25.41
C TYR A 251 -9.40 -9.26 26.12
N GLU A 252 -9.43 -9.29 27.45
CA GLU A 252 -10.20 -8.35 28.25
C GLU A 252 -9.66 -6.92 28.11
N GLU A 253 -8.34 -6.74 28.08
CA GLU A 253 -7.71 -5.45 27.83
C GLU A 253 -7.91 -4.99 26.39
N PHE A 254 -7.90 -5.92 25.43
CA PHE A 254 -8.15 -5.64 24.01
C PHE A 254 -9.52 -5.00 23.78
N ILE A 255 -10.57 -5.44 24.49
CA ILE A 255 -11.92 -4.87 24.37
C ILE A 255 -11.92 -3.38 24.72
N ASP A 256 -11.22 -2.99 25.78
CA ASP A 256 -11.12 -1.58 26.17
C ASP A 256 -10.20 -0.81 25.22
N PHE A 257 -9.10 -1.44 24.78
CA PHE A 257 -8.12 -0.82 23.91
C PHE A 257 -8.67 -0.51 22.52
N ILE A 258 -9.41 -1.45 21.90
CA ILE A 258 -10.02 -1.22 20.59
C ILE A 258 -11.00 -0.05 20.63
N MET A 259 -11.72 0.14 21.74
CA MET A 259 -12.66 1.24 21.93
C MET A 259 -11.98 2.58 22.28
N SER A 260 -10.67 2.59 22.52
CA SER A 260 -9.93 3.81 22.86
C SER A 260 -9.64 4.69 21.65
N GLU A 261 -9.35 5.97 21.88
CA GLU A 261 -8.95 6.88 20.79
C GLU A 261 -7.66 6.44 20.10
N ARG A 262 -6.86 5.54 20.67
CA ARG A 262 -5.62 5.04 20.05
C ARG A 262 -5.88 4.09 18.88
N PHE A 263 -7.08 3.52 18.76
CA PHE A 263 -7.42 2.56 17.71
C PHE A 263 -8.04 3.23 16.48
N ILE A 264 -8.01 2.55 15.34
CA ILE A 264 -8.64 3.07 14.11
C ILE A 264 -10.17 3.14 14.25
N PRO A 265 -10.80 4.31 13.98
CA PRO A 265 -12.25 4.47 14.12
C PRO A 265 -13.10 3.59 13.20
N SER A 266 -12.60 3.23 12.01
CA SER A 266 -13.32 2.34 11.10
C SER A 266 -13.37 0.91 11.64
N GLU A 267 -12.31 0.45 12.29
CA GLU A 267 -12.27 -0.86 12.90
C GLU A 267 -13.10 -0.92 14.18
N GLN A 268 -13.07 0.13 15.01
CA GLN A 268 -13.96 0.27 16.17
C GLN A 268 -15.43 0.02 15.83
N ARG A 269 -15.92 0.63 14.75
CA ARG A 269 -17.30 0.47 14.32
C ARG A 269 -17.60 -0.97 13.93
N ARG A 270 -16.71 -1.61 13.16
CA ARG A 270 -16.86 -3.01 12.74
C ARG A 270 -16.79 -3.97 13.93
N PHE A 271 -15.83 -3.78 14.83
CA PHE A 271 -15.74 -4.57 16.05
C PHE A 271 -17.02 -4.43 16.88
N LYS A 272 -17.54 -3.22 17.07
CA LYS A 272 -18.81 -3.01 17.80
C LYS A 272 -19.99 -3.74 17.15
N LEU A 273 -20.08 -3.76 15.82
CA LEU A 273 -21.12 -4.45 15.07
C LEU A 273 -21.06 -5.97 15.22
N HIS A 274 -19.85 -6.54 15.36
CA HIS A 274 -19.62 -7.98 15.38
C HIS A 274 -19.06 -8.51 16.71
N SER A 275 -19.04 -7.69 17.76
CA SER A 275 -18.32 -7.96 19.01
C SER A 275 -18.76 -9.27 19.65
N GLU A 276 -20.06 -9.51 19.77
CA GLU A 276 -20.59 -10.74 20.35
C GLU A 276 -20.06 -12.01 19.64
N HIS A 277 -20.02 -11.98 18.31
CA HIS A 277 -19.52 -13.11 17.52
C HIS A 277 -18.00 -13.25 17.64
N ILE A 278 -17.26 -12.15 17.51
CA ILE A 278 -15.80 -12.13 17.63
C ILE A 278 -15.38 -12.63 19.02
N VAL A 279 -15.97 -12.09 20.09
CA VAL A 279 -15.76 -12.51 21.48
C VAL A 279 -16.00 -14.01 21.63
N LYS A 280 -17.13 -14.49 21.12
CA LYS A 280 -17.51 -15.90 21.24
C LYS A 280 -16.48 -16.81 20.57
N GLN A 281 -16.09 -16.50 19.34
CA GLN A 281 -15.13 -17.30 18.58
C GLN A 281 -13.74 -17.30 19.23
N ILE A 282 -13.27 -16.13 19.69
CA ILE A 282 -11.98 -16.03 20.39
C ILE A 282 -12.00 -16.85 21.68
N LYS A 283 -13.05 -16.71 22.51
CA LYS A 283 -13.17 -17.52 23.74
C LYS A 283 -13.23 -19.01 23.44
N GLN A 284 -13.96 -19.43 22.42
CA GLN A 284 -14.02 -20.84 22.01
C GLN A 284 -12.65 -21.35 21.56
N ALA A 285 -11.92 -20.60 20.75
CA ALA A 285 -10.58 -20.96 20.28
C ALA A 285 -9.57 -21.09 21.44
N CYS A 286 -9.67 -20.24 22.46
CA CYS A 286 -8.78 -20.29 23.64
C CYS A 286 -9.18 -21.38 24.65
N MET A 287 -10.45 -21.82 24.67
CA MET A 287 -10.97 -22.82 25.61
C MET A 287 -10.81 -24.28 25.14
N VAL A 288 -10.27 -24.54 23.94
CA VAL A 288 -9.90 -25.89 23.51
C VAL A 288 -8.58 -26.30 24.19
N GLN A 289 -8.68 -26.76 25.44
CA GLN A 289 -7.69 -27.58 26.13
C GLN A 289 -8.33 -28.87 26.63
#